data_AF-A0A415I4W0-F1
#
_entry.id   AF-A0A415I4W0-F1
#
_cell.length_a   1.000
_cell.length_b   1.000
_cell.length_c   1.000
_cell.angle_alpha   90.00
_cell.angle_beta   90.00
_cell.angle_gamma   90.00
#
_symmetry.space_group_name_H-M   'P 1'
#
loop_
_entity.id
_entity.type
_entity.pdbx_description
1 polymer ?
#
loop_
_entity_poly.entity_id
_entity_poly.type
_entity_poly.pdbx_seq_one_letter_code
_entity_poly.pdbx_strand_id
1 'polypeptide(L)'
;MGMRQGKQVYTVGEDRMSRQERHIKLPKEPQEAIDTLERFVVRARRIEAHSLVKSKKVKELAQPSYTLRFNDSTVSMRLNSRPEDEEIFESLAARIRPCIVDSEPIQLEKVVAAIRVLTSTVELDERQSKLLELVNSWCKEHIAPHSYNAISSHEEIGELNSDKVTSASDTLLGLGWYYADLVHADPRQEKEAALEFPYDFRYNQGVVLVSHLALIISSLLKLIREISDVSELGLSPEVWTSQVTAGGGPFEFGVGKVYVGPAGFVPPTGAAMDEIPGFKELDLVTARRMQDPGCAVDARFVNDSGEVIETHDGFYIIDTEHNCVVISIEDKILLSGSPEEGSSPVGELPFEQAFFSKAAGPVDGKTEQFLEFLAKAKAAGKIEISMSW
;
A
#
# COMPACT_ATOMS: atom_id res chain seq x y z
N MET A 1 -10.79 11.10 71.64
CA MET A 1 -11.81 10.17 72.16
C MET A 1 -13.13 10.53 71.48
N GLY A 2 -13.76 9.61 70.74
CA GLY A 2 -15.11 9.80 70.18
C GLY A 2 -15.18 9.89 68.65
N MET A 3 -15.52 8.77 68.01
CA MET A 3 -15.80 8.55 66.59
C MET A 3 -17.24 8.96 66.19
N ARG A 4 -17.38 9.33 64.89
CA ARG A 4 -18.48 9.04 63.94
C ARG A 4 -19.86 9.66 64.27
N GLN A 5 -20.64 10.18 63.31
CA GLN A 5 -21.02 9.55 62.05
C GLN A 5 -21.79 10.57 61.17
N GLY A 6 -21.62 10.51 59.85
CA GLY A 6 -22.35 11.32 58.88
C GLY A 6 -21.73 11.28 57.49
N LYS A 7 -21.49 10.07 56.96
CA LYS A 7 -21.01 9.84 55.59
C LYS A 7 -22.15 10.17 54.62
N GLN A 8 -22.07 11.28 53.90
CA GLN A 8 -22.74 11.39 52.60
C GLN A 8 -21.72 10.95 51.55
N VAL A 9 -21.76 9.65 51.26
CA VAL A 9 -21.15 9.10 50.06
C VAL A 9 -22.09 9.53 48.94
N TYR A 10 -21.65 10.46 48.10
CA TYR A 10 -22.28 10.63 46.79
C TYR A 10 -21.86 9.42 45.95
N THR A 11 -22.62 8.34 46.07
CA THR A 11 -22.66 7.32 45.02
C THR A 11 -23.15 8.06 43.79
N VAL A 12 -22.29 8.17 42.77
CA VAL A 12 -22.72 8.57 41.43
C VAL A 12 -23.96 7.74 41.12
N GLY A 13 -25.05 8.45 40.84
CA GLY A 13 -26.38 7.86 40.78
C GLY A 13 -26.37 6.59 39.93
N GLU A 14 -27.09 5.59 40.43
CA GLU A 14 -27.83 4.66 39.58
C GLU A 14 -28.86 5.47 38.77
N ASP A 15 -28.40 6.38 37.92
CA ASP A 15 -29.25 7.03 36.97
C ASP A 15 -29.33 6.10 35.77
N ARG A 16 -30.57 5.74 35.43
CA ARG A 16 -30.94 4.85 34.35
C ARG A 16 -30.63 5.53 33.02
N MET A 17 -29.36 5.67 32.69
CA MET A 17 -28.90 5.86 31.32
C MET A 17 -29.24 4.57 30.61
N SER A 18 -30.31 4.60 29.81
CA SER A 18 -30.64 3.56 28.84
C SER A 18 -29.35 3.06 28.20
N ARG A 19 -28.91 1.85 28.57
CA ARG A 19 -27.95 1.08 27.75
C ARG A 19 -28.64 0.94 26.41
N GLN A 20 -28.32 1.80 25.45
CA GLN A 20 -28.68 1.56 24.07
C GLN A 20 -28.12 0.19 23.73
N GLU A 21 -29.00 -0.75 23.40
CA GLU A 21 -28.57 -2.09 23.01
C GLU A 21 -27.60 -1.94 21.84
N ARG A 22 -26.36 -2.40 22.05
CA ARG A 22 -25.35 -2.41 21.00
C ARG A 22 -25.82 -3.35 19.89
N HIS A 23 -26.34 -2.78 18.80
CA HIS A 23 -26.81 -3.55 17.66
C HIS A 23 -25.65 -3.89 16.72
N ILE A 24 -24.93 -4.97 17.04
CA ILE A 24 -23.94 -5.57 16.13
C ILE A 24 -24.59 -6.71 15.32
N LYS A 25 -24.55 -6.61 13.99
CA LYS A 25 -24.99 -7.69 13.10
C LYS A 25 -23.86 -8.73 13.00
N LEU A 26 -24.03 -9.87 13.68
CA LEU A 26 -23.13 -11.01 13.55
C LEU A 26 -23.50 -11.85 12.31
N PRO A 27 -22.51 -12.39 11.57
CA PRO A 27 -22.77 -13.33 10.48
C PRO A 27 -23.46 -14.58 11.03
N LYS A 28 -24.49 -15.06 10.34
CA LYS A 28 -25.23 -16.27 10.72
C LYS A 28 -25.15 -17.37 9.67
N GLU A 29 -25.06 -16.97 8.41
CA GLU A 29 -25.01 -17.88 7.28
C GLU A 29 -23.55 -18.10 6.81
N PRO A 30 -23.21 -19.30 6.28
CA PRO A 30 -21.86 -19.59 5.79
C PRO A 30 -21.32 -18.55 4.81
N GLN A 31 -22.15 -18.05 3.89
CA GLN A 31 -21.71 -17.05 2.91
C GLN A 31 -21.36 -15.69 3.54
N GLU A 32 -22.12 -15.25 4.57
CA GLU A 32 -21.79 -14.03 5.33
C GLU A 32 -20.49 -14.21 6.13
N ALA A 33 -20.28 -15.42 6.67
CA ALA A 33 -19.07 -15.76 7.40
C ALA A 33 -17.83 -15.81 6.49
N ILE A 34 -17.96 -16.38 5.27
CA ILE A 34 -16.90 -16.39 4.26
C ILE A 34 -16.52 -14.95 3.88
N ASP A 35 -17.47 -14.09 3.50
CA ASP A 35 -17.17 -12.69 3.14
C ASP A 35 -16.47 -11.95 4.30
N THR A 36 -16.90 -12.18 5.54
CA THR A 36 -16.26 -11.62 6.74
C THR A 36 -14.81 -12.09 6.88
N LEU A 37 -14.55 -13.40 6.76
CA LEU A 37 -13.21 -13.95 6.92
C LEU A 37 -12.28 -13.58 5.76
N GLU A 38 -12.75 -13.56 4.52
CA GLU A 38 -11.93 -13.16 3.37
C GLU A 38 -11.43 -11.72 3.52
N ARG A 39 -12.33 -10.78 3.86
CA ARG A 39 -11.96 -9.39 4.15
C ARG A 39 -11.01 -9.30 5.33
N PHE A 40 -11.25 -10.07 6.40
CA PHE A 40 -10.40 -10.08 7.57
C PHE A 40 -9.00 -10.61 7.26
N VAL A 41 -8.87 -11.70 6.51
CA VAL A 41 -7.58 -12.30 6.15
C VAL A 41 -6.73 -11.30 5.36
N VAL A 42 -7.30 -10.63 4.36
CA VAL A 42 -6.58 -9.59 3.60
C VAL A 42 -6.13 -8.46 4.52
N ARG A 43 -7.00 -7.98 5.43
CA ARG A 43 -6.66 -6.90 6.36
C ARG A 43 -5.60 -7.33 7.39
N ALA A 44 -5.74 -8.52 7.95
CA ALA A 44 -4.82 -9.05 8.94
C ALA A 44 -3.44 -9.31 8.32
N ARG A 45 -3.36 -9.76 7.06
CA ARG A 45 -2.09 -9.85 6.30
C ARG A 45 -1.45 -8.47 6.12
N ARG A 46 -2.22 -7.39 5.93
CA ARG A 46 -1.68 -6.00 5.93
C ARG A 46 -1.11 -5.59 7.28
N ILE A 47 -1.73 -6.01 8.38
CA ILE A 47 -1.26 -5.75 9.75
C ILE A 47 0.00 -6.57 10.04
N GLU A 48 0.00 -7.87 9.70
CA GLU A 48 1.17 -8.75 9.80
C GLU A 48 2.36 -8.20 8.99
N ALA A 49 2.08 -7.57 7.84
CA ALA A 49 3.10 -6.99 6.99
C ALA A 49 3.70 -5.67 7.53
N HIS A 50 3.10 -5.08 8.57
CA HIS A 50 3.56 -3.82 9.16
C HIS A 50 4.92 -3.96 9.86
N SER A 51 5.78 -2.93 9.77
CA SER A 51 7.16 -2.96 10.30
C SER A 51 7.25 -3.34 11.79
N LEU A 52 6.40 -2.74 12.63
CA LEU A 52 6.33 -3.02 14.06
C LEU A 52 5.85 -4.45 14.40
N VAL A 53 5.00 -5.04 13.55
CA VAL A 53 4.51 -6.40 13.73
C VAL A 53 5.56 -7.40 13.25
N LYS A 54 6.15 -7.17 12.07
CA LYS A 54 7.26 -7.97 11.52
C LYS A 54 8.47 -8.03 12.45
N SER A 55 8.86 -6.90 13.03
CA SER A 55 9.97 -6.80 13.99
C SER A 55 9.62 -7.36 15.38
N LYS A 56 8.36 -7.76 15.61
CA LYS A 56 7.83 -8.21 16.90
C LYS A 56 7.86 -7.15 18.01
N LYS A 57 8.13 -5.88 17.69
CA LYS A 57 8.17 -4.77 18.65
C LYS A 57 6.83 -4.59 19.38
N VAL A 58 5.71 -4.90 18.71
CA VAL A 58 4.37 -4.91 19.32
C VAL A 58 4.26 -5.80 20.57
N LYS A 59 5.08 -6.85 20.74
CA LYS A 59 5.08 -7.67 21.95
C LYS A 59 5.63 -6.91 23.16
N GLU A 60 6.70 -6.15 22.95
CA GLU A 60 7.30 -5.30 23.99
C GLU A 60 6.39 -4.12 24.32
N LEU A 61 5.73 -3.56 23.32
CA LEU A 61 4.82 -2.42 23.49
C LEU A 61 3.49 -2.80 24.16
N ALA A 62 3.01 -4.04 23.97
CA ALA A 62 1.83 -4.56 24.67
C ALA A 62 2.11 -4.83 26.16
N GLN A 63 3.37 -5.05 26.54
CA GLN A 63 3.77 -5.32 27.92
C GLN A 63 4.86 -4.33 28.34
N PRO A 64 4.50 -3.05 28.57
CA PRO A 64 5.48 -2.02 28.89
C PRO A 64 6.22 -2.37 30.17
N SER A 65 7.53 -2.16 30.16
CA SER A 65 8.35 -2.28 31.36
C SER A 65 8.62 -0.91 31.95
N TYR A 66 8.68 -0.86 33.28
CA TYR A 66 8.88 0.36 34.04
C TYR A 66 10.14 0.27 34.89
N THR A 67 10.87 1.38 34.99
CA THR A 67 11.93 1.54 35.99
C THR A 67 11.47 2.51 37.06
N LEU A 68 11.35 2.01 38.29
CA LEU A 68 11.08 2.82 39.47
C LEU A 68 12.41 3.34 40.03
N ARG A 69 12.49 4.63 40.30
CA ARG A 69 13.59 5.24 41.07
C ARG A 69 13.01 5.82 42.35
N PHE A 70 13.67 5.50 43.46
CA PHE A 70 13.31 5.93 44.79
C PHE A 70 14.34 6.95 45.26
N ASN A 71 13.91 8.19 45.50
CA ASN A 71 14.75 9.24 46.06
C ASN A 71 14.07 9.75 47.33
N ASP A 72 14.56 9.39 48.52
CA ASP A 72 14.17 9.75 49.90
C ASP A 72 12.67 10.02 50.19
N SER A 73 12.02 10.96 49.51
CA SER A 73 10.59 11.33 49.63
C SER A 73 9.77 11.22 48.34
N THR A 74 10.36 10.78 47.22
CA THR A 74 9.73 10.73 45.90
C THR A 74 9.99 9.40 45.20
N VAL A 75 8.96 8.91 44.50
CA VAL A 75 9.07 7.79 43.56
C VAL A 75 8.89 8.35 42.15
N SER A 76 9.87 8.15 41.28
CA SER A 76 9.72 8.46 39.85
C SER A 76 9.62 7.17 39.05
N MET A 77 8.63 7.08 38.18
CA MET A 77 8.44 5.97 37.26
C MET A 77 8.89 6.38 35.85
N ARG A 78 9.73 5.56 35.23
CA ARG A 78 10.13 5.72 33.82
C ARG A 78 9.55 4.58 32.99
N LEU A 79 8.84 4.91 31.92
CA LEU A 79 8.45 3.97 30.88
C LEU A 79 9.69 3.64 30.01
N ASN A 80 10.00 2.36 29.86
CA ASN A 80 11.22 1.91 29.18
C ASN A 80 11.03 1.68 27.68
N SER A 81 9.79 1.54 27.21
CA SER A 81 9.47 1.24 25.81
C SER A 81 8.34 2.14 25.30
N ARG A 82 8.62 2.87 24.21
CA ARG A 82 7.67 3.66 23.40
C ARG A 82 8.08 3.48 21.92
N PRO A 83 7.16 3.58 20.94
CA PRO A 83 7.55 3.65 19.54
C PRO A 83 8.55 4.79 19.32
N GLU A 84 9.59 4.53 18.51
CA GLU A 84 10.59 5.56 18.16
C GLU A 84 10.01 6.63 17.24
N ASP A 85 9.03 6.24 16.43
CA ASP A 85 8.35 7.07 15.45
C ASP A 85 6.83 6.91 15.63
N GLU A 86 6.19 8.03 15.93
CA GLU A 86 4.75 8.14 16.13
C GLU A 86 3.97 7.89 14.83
N GLU A 87 4.44 8.39 13.68
CA GLU A 87 3.78 8.19 12.39
C GLU A 87 3.74 6.71 12.02
N ILE A 88 4.83 5.98 12.27
CA ILE A 88 4.88 4.52 12.07
C ILE A 88 3.85 3.82 12.99
N PHE A 89 3.69 4.30 14.22
CA PHE A 89 2.71 3.73 15.15
C PHE A 89 1.26 4.04 14.76
N GLU A 90 0.97 5.28 14.39
CA GLU A 90 -0.34 5.70 13.87
C GLU A 90 -0.72 4.91 12.61
N SER A 91 0.26 4.62 11.76
CA SER A 91 0.09 3.75 10.58
C SER A 91 -0.40 2.35 10.97
N LEU A 92 0.10 1.77 12.07
CA LEU A 92 -0.41 0.51 12.62
C LEU A 92 -1.82 0.67 13.19
N ALA A 93 -2.05 1.73 13.97
CA ALA A 93 -3.35 2.04 14.57
C ALA A 93 -4.43 2.15 13.48
N ALA A 94 -4.20 2.93 12.42
CA ALA A 94 -5.09 3.07 11.28
C ALA A 94 -5.37 1.73 10.58
N ARG A 95 -4.38 0.83 10.51
CA ARG A 95 -4.56 -0.53 9.98
C ARG A 95 -5.49 -1.38 10.85
N ILE A 96 -5.47 -1.21 12.16
CA ILE A 96 -6.30 -1.98 13.10
C ILE A 96 -7.74 -1.48 13.17
N ARG A 97 -8.01 -0.21 12.87
CA ARG A 97 -9.33 0.43 13.04
C ARG A 97 -10.52 -0.40 12.55
N PRO A 98 -10.49 -0.99 11.33
CA PRO A 98 -11.64 -1.74 10.84
C PRO A 98 -12.00 -2.97 11.68
N CYS A 99 -11.06 -3.48 12.47
CA CYS A 99 -11.29 -4.62 13.35
C CYS A 99 -11.98 -4.24 14.66
N ILE A 100 -12.09 -2.96 15.02
CA ILE A 100 -12.69 -2.54 16.30
C ILE A 100 -13.98 -1.73 16.16
N VAL A 101 -14.30 -1.24 14.96
CA VAL A 101 -15.47 -0.39 14.73
C VAL A 101 -16.71 -1.25 14.42
N ASP A 102 -17.79 -1.08 15.18
CA ASP A 102 -19.01 -1.90 15.08
C ASP A 102 -19.67 -1.92 13.69
N SER A 103 -19.58 -0.82 12.94
CA SER A 103 -20.13 -0.73 11.58
C SER A 103 -19.32 -1.49 10.54
N GLU A 104 -18.06 -1.81 10.83
CA GLU A 104 -17.16 -2.46 9.88
C GLU A 104 -17.47 -3.96 9.78
N PRO A 105 -17.37 -4.56 8.57
CA PRO A 105 -17.70 -5.97 8.37
C PRO A 105 -16.75 -6.91 9.12
N ILE A 106 -15.53 -6.47 9.39
CA ILE A 106 -14.44 -7.28 9.97
C ILE A 106 -14.14 -6.95 11.42
N GLN A 107 -15.12 -6.38 12.14
CA GLN A 107 -15.03 -6.17 13.58
C GLN A 107 -14.79 -7.51 14.29
N LEU A 108 -13.94 -7.53 15.32
CA LEU A 108 -13.41 -8.76 15.93
C LEU A 108 -14.47 -9.75 16.42
N GLU A 109 -15.59 -9.30 16.98
CA GLU A 109 -16.70 -10.20 17.38
C GLU A 109 -17.41 -10.82 16.17
N LYS A 110 -17.53 -10.07 15.06
CA LYS A 110 -18.02 -10.63 13.79
C LYS A 110 -17.07 -11.67 13.22
N VAL A 111 -15.76 -11.44 13.32
CA VAL A 111 -14.72 -12.40 12.90
C VAL A 111 -14.80 -13.68 13.74
N VAL A 112 -14.89 -13.57 15.08
CA VAL A 112 -15.06 -14.73 15.95
C VAL A 112 -16.35 -15.48 15.64
N ALA A 113 -17.46 -14.78 15.40
CA ALA A 113 -18.72 -15.40 15.00
C ALA A 113 -18.58 -16.12 13.65
N ALA A 114 -17.92 -15.51 12.66
CA ALA A 114 -17.69 -16.11 11.36
C ALA A 114 -16.87 -17.41 11.45
N ILE A 115 -15.81 -17.44 12.27
CA ILE A 115 -15.05 -18.67 12.52
C ILE A 115 -15.99 -19.75 13.07
N ARG A 116 -16.80 -19.44 14.09
CA ARG A 116 -17.73 -20.41 14.70
C ARG A 116 -18.77 -20.96 13.73
N VAL A 117 -19.29 -20.11 12.83
CA VAL A 117 -20.25 -20.54 11.80
C VAL A 117 -19.59 -21.59 10.90
N LEU A 118 -18.40 -21.29 10.39
CA LEU A 118 -17.69 -22.17 9.45
C LEU A 118 -17.07 -23.41 10.10
N THR A 119 -16.85 -23.38 11.42
CA THR A 119 -16.33 -24.52 12.18
C THR A 119 -17.42 -25.24 12.98
N SER A 120 -18.70 -25.00 12.70
CA SER A 120 -19.81 -25.60 13.46
C SER A 120 -19.86 -27.13 13.38
N THR A 121 -19.31 -27.70 12.31
CA THR A 121 -19.21 -29.15 12.08
C THR A 121 -17.78 -29.68 12.20
N VAL A 122 -16.82 -28.84 12.56
CA VAL A 122 -15.39 -29.18 12.68
C VAL A 122 -15.03 -29.18 14.16
N GLU A 123 -14.34 -30.23 14.62
CA GLU A 123 -13.84 -30.29 15.99
C GLU A 123 -12.60 -29.41 16.13
N LEU A 124 -12.76 -28.26 16.81
CA LEU A 124 -11.64 -27.39 17.17
C LEU A 124 -10.90 -27.98 18.36
N ASP A 125 -9.56 -27.90 18.34
CA ASP A 125 -8.76 -28.28 19.48
C ASP A 125 -9.01 -27.35 20.70
N GLU A 126 -8.64 -27.79 21.90
CA GLU A 126 -8.86 -27.04 23.14
C GLU A 126 -8.23 -25.64 23.09
N ARG A 127 -7.04 -25.51 22.50
CA ARG A 127 -6.31 -24.24 22.37
C ARG A 127 -7.04 -23.30 21.41
N GLN A 128 -7.53 -23.79 20.28
CA GLN A 128 -8.28 -23.03 19.28
C GLN A 128 -9.59 -22.49 19.88
N SER A 129 -10.35 -23.37 20.55
CA SER A 129 -11.59 -22.99 21.23
C SER A 129 -11.35 -21.96 22.32
N LYS A 130 -10.31 -22.16 23.15
CA LYS A 130 -9.93 -21.24 24.22
C LYS A 130 -9.50 -19.87 23.68
N LEU A 131 -8.79 -19.82 22.55
CA LEU A 131 -8.41 -18.57 21.91
C LEU A 131 -9.65 -17.79 21.45
N LEU A 132 -10.63 -18.45 20.82
CA LEU A 132 -11.88 -17.80 20.39
C LEU A 132 -12.67 -17.25 21.57
N GLU A 133 -12.76 -17.98 22.68
CA GLU A 133 -13.40 -17.48 23.91
C GLU A 133 -12.64 -16.29 24.50
N LEU A 134 -11.31 -16.40 24.60
CA LEU A 134 -10.48 -15.32 25.15
C LEU A 134 -10.62 -14.03 24.35
N VAL A 135 -10.58 -14.12 23.01
CA VAL A 135 -10.77 -12.94 22.14
C VAL A 135 -12.18 -12.35 22.29
N ASN A 136 -13.20 -13.20 22.32
CA ASN A 136 -14.59 -12.75 22.47
C ASN A 136 -14.81 -12.01 23.80
N SER A 137 -14.31 -12.58 24.91
CA SER A 137 -14.38 -11.94 26.24
C SER A 137 -13.58 -10.65 26.27
N TRP A 138 -12.35 -10.66 25.74
CA TRP A 138 -11.50 -9.46 25.69
C TRP A 138 -12.20 -8.31 24.95
N CYS A 139 -12.85 -8.59 23.80
CA CYS A 139 -13.59 -7.58 23.06
C CYS A 139 -14.73 -6.97 23.88
N LYS A 140 -15.50 -7.82 24.58
CA LYS A 140 -16.63 -7.41 25.41
C LYS A 140 -16.24 -6.63 26.65
N GLU A 141 -15.06 -6.89 27.19
CA GLU A 141 -14.56 -6.29 28.44
C GLU A 141 -13.83 -4.97 28.20
N HIS A 142 -13.13 -4.82 27.07
CA HIS A 142 -12.21 -3.70 26.86
C HIS A 142 -12.61 -2.72 25.76
N ILE A 143 -13.29 -3.14 24.68
CA ILE A 143 -13.55 -2.25 23.54
C ILE A 143 -15.02 -2.09 23.17
N ALA A 144 -15.90 -2.93 23.71
CA ALA A 144 -17.34 -2.76 23.55
C ALA A 144 -17.78 -1.41 24.17
N PRO A 145 -18.78 -0.72 23.58
CA PRO A 145 -19.38 0.47 24.18
C PRO A 145 -19.74 0.25 25.64
N HIS A 146 -19.39 1.20 26.51
CA HIS A 146 -19.61 1.14 27.96
C HIS A 146 -18.85 0.01 28.70
N SER A 147 -17.90 -0.66 28.04
CA SER A 147 -17.02 -1.67 28.62
C SER A 147 -15.57 -1.29 28.40
N TYR A 148 -14.98 -0.64 29.41
CA TYR A 148 -13.59 -0.18 29.38
C TYR A 148 -12.82 -0.71 30.59
N ASN A 149 -12.90 -2.01 30.85
CA ASN A 149 -12.14 -2.62 31.94
C ASN A 149 -10.65 -2.37 31.72
N ALA A 150 -9.91 -2.14 32.80
CA ALA A 150 -8.46 -1.99 32.71
C ALA A 150 -7.80 -3.29 32.20
N ILE A 151 -6.86 -3.14 31.29
CA ILE A 151 -5.92 -4.20 30.89
C ILE A 151 -4.94 -4.44 32.04
N SER A 152 -4.46 -3.37 32.67
CA SER A 152 -3.41 -3.41 33.68
C SER A 152 -3.57 -2.37 34.80
N SER A 153 -3.95 -1.12 34.48
CA SER A 153 -3.98 -0.03 35.46
C SER A 153 -5.23 0.87 35.38
N HIS A 154 -5.47 1.57 36.47
CA HIS A 154 -6.34 2.73 36.55
C HIS A 154 -5.51 3.93 36.98
N GLU A 155 -5.79 5.07 36.37
CA GLU A 155 -5.12 6.33 36.66
C GLU A 155 -6.15 7.31 37.26
N GLU A 156 -5.70 8.10 38.24
CA GLU A 156 -6.51 9.15 38.87
C GLU A 156 -5.76 10.48 38.81
N ILE A 157 -6.45 11.54 38.39
CA ILE A 157 -5.95 12.92 38.50
C ILE A 157 -6.92 13.72 39.37
N GLY A 158 -6.37 14.55 40.25
CA GLY A 158 -7.14 15.47 41.06
C GLY A 158 -6.33 16.70 41.41
N GLU A 159 -7.02 17.80 41.75
CA GLU A 159 -6.34 18.98 42.26
C GLU A 159 -6.06 18.80 43.76
N LEU A 160 -4.87 19.22 44.21
CA LEU A 160 -4.39 19.04 45.60
C LEU A 160 -5.32 19.61 46.69
N ASN A 161 -6.26 20.50 46.34
CA ASN A 161 -7.20 21.15 47.26
C ASN A 161 -8.67 21.00 46.81
N SER A 162 -8.97 20.02 45.97
CA SER A 162 -10.32 19.75 45.47
C SER A 162 -10.70 18.30 45.74
N ASP A 163 -11.97 18.07 46.06
CA ASP A 163 -12.54 16.71 46.09
C ASP A 163 -12.82 16.17 44.67
N LYS A 164 -12.59 16.97 43.62
CA LYS A 164 -12.73 16.54 42.23
C LYS A 164 -11.55 15.65 41.84
N VAL A 165 -11.83 14.36 41.67
CA VAL A 165 -10.91 13.36 41.12
C VAL A 165 -11.53 12.75 39.88
N THR A 166 -10.76 12.67 38.82
CA THR A 166 -11.13 11.99 37.57
C THR A 166 -10.32 10.71 37.46
N SER A 167 -11.02 9.60 37.26
CA SER A 167 -10.44 8.26 37.14
C SER A 167 -10.70 7.69 35.76
N ALA A 168 -9.69 7.03 35.18
CA ALA A 168 -9.82 6.34 33.91
C ALA A 168 -8.98 5.06 33.90
N SER A 169 -9.51 3.98 33.31
CA SER A 169 -8.72 2.80 33.01
C SER A 169 -7.71 3.08 31.89
N ASP A 170 -6.61 2.33 31.85
CA ASP A 170 -5.67 2.37 30.71
C ASP A 170 -6.38 2.18 29.35
N THR A 171 -7.41 1.35 29.32
CA THR A 171 -8.22 1.08 28.13
C THR A 171 -9.01 2.31 27.71
N LEU A 172 -9.65 3.02 28.65
CA LEU A 172 -10.36 4.26 28.36
C LEU A 172 -9.40 5.35 27.89
N LEU A 173 -8.22 5.47 28.51
CA LEU A 173 -7.18 6.42 28.09
C LEU A 173 -6.66 6.11 26.69
N GLY A 174 -6.40 4.84 26.38
CA GLY A 174 -5.94 4.41 25.08
C GLY A 174 -6.99 4.59 23.98
N LEU A 175 -8.27 4.34 24.28
CA LEU A 175 -9.39 4.67 23.39
C LEU A 175 -9.58 6.18 23.25
N GLY A 176 -9.30 6.94 24.31
CA GLY A 176 -9.24 8.40 24.30
C GLY A 176 -8.26 8.90 23.26
N TRP A 177 -7.00 8.44 23.31
CA TRP A 177 -6.02 8.77 22.27
C TRP A 177 -6.48 8.31 20.88
N TYR A 178 -6.87 7.05 20.77
CA TYR A 178 -7.21 6.45 19.49
C TYR A 178 -8.36 7.17 18.77
N TYR A 179 -9.39 7.60 19.51
CA TYR A 179 -10.56 8.24 18.92
C TYR A 179 -10.50 9.76 18.95
N ALA A 180 -9.94 10.40 19.98
CA ALA A 180 -9.93 11.86 20.10
C ALA A 180 -8.71 12.54 19.46
N ASP A 181 -7.54 11.90 19.58
CA ASP A 181 -6.30 12.50 19.11
C ASP A 181 -5.98 12.06 17.68
N LEU A 182 -6.26 10.79 17.33
CA LEU A 182 -5.93 10.22 16.01
C LEU A 182 -7.07 10.25 14.97
N VAL A 183 -8.31 9.96 15.36
CA VAL A 183 -9.40 9.64 14.39
C VAL A 183 -10.48 10.72 14.29
N HIS A 184 -10.92 11.29 15.41
CA HIS A 184 -12.01 12.26 15.47
C HIS A 184 -11.60 13.50 16.27
N ALA A 185 -11.90 14.69 15.75
CA ALA A 185 -11.66 15.95 16.46
C ALA A 185 -12.74 16.28 17.52
N ASP A 186 -13.81 15.49 17.61
CA ASP A 186 -14.94 15.67 18.54
C ASP A 186 -15.26 14.33 19.22
N PRO A 187 -14.46 13.89 20.22
CA PRO A 187 -14.78 12.70 20.98
C PRO A 187 -16.05 12.95 21.79
N ARG A 188 -16.99 12.00 21.75
CA ARG A 188 -18.25 12.08 22.48
C ARG A 188 -18.27 11.09 23.64
N GLN A 189 -19.12 11.38 24.63
CA GLN A 189 -19.50 10.46 25.71
C GLN A 189 -18.32 10.15 26.65
N GLU A 190 -18.20 8.91 27.13
CA GLU A 190 -17.24 8.49 28.17
C GLU A 190 -15.77 8.77 27.81
N LYS A 191 -15.47 8.90 26.51
CA LYS A 191 -14.14 9.21 26.00
C LYS A 191 -13.73 10.67 26.19
N GLU A 192 -14.68 11.58 26.45
CA GLU A 192 -14.40 12.96 26.84
C GLU A 192 -13.66 13.03 28.17
N ALA A 193 -13.95 12.12 29.11
CA ALA A 193 -13.29 12.08 30.41
C ALA A 193 -11.77 11.79 30.28
N ALA A 194 -11.36 11.05 29.25
CA ALA A 194 -9.94 10.83 28.97
C ALA A 194 -9.23 12.14 28.62
N LEU A 195 -9.93 13.16 28.10
CA LEU A 195 -9.33 14.44 27.72
C LEU A 195 -8.80 15.25 28.90
N GLU A 196 -9.26 14.96 30.13
CA GLU A 196 -8.71 15.58 31.34
C GLU A 196 -7.26 15.13 31.60
N PHE A 197 -6.81 13.99 31.06
CA PHE A 197 -5.45 13.48 31.20
C PHE A 197 -4.51 14.08 30.14
N PRO A 198 -3.21 14.25 30.43
CA PRO A 198 -2.25 14.78 29.44
C PRO A 198 -2.10 13.87 28.21
N TYR A 199 -1.76 14.48 27.06
CA TYR A 199 -1.57 13.76 25.80
C TYR A 199 -0.66 12.54 25.92
N ASP A 200 0.53 12.69 26.52
CA ASP A 200 1.50 11.60 26.66
C ASP A 200 0.94 10.40 27.45
N PHE A 201 0.08 10.64 28.44
CA PHE A 201 -0.58 9.55 29.17
C PHE A 201 -1.52 8.79 28.24
N ARG A 202 -2.38 9.51 27.52
CA ARG A 202 -3.31 8.89 26.56
C ARG A 202 -2.56 8.14 25.46
N TYR A 203 -1.53 8.76 24.87
CA TYR A 203 -0.69 8.16 23.83
C TYR A 203 -0.06 6.85 24.31
N ASN A 204 0.56 6.84 25.49
CA ASN A 204 1.21 5.64 26.02
C ASN A 204 0.21 4.50 26.25
N GLN A 205 -1.00 4.80 26.73
CA GLN A 205 -2.04 3.76 26.85
C GLN A 205 -2.62 3.34 25.50
N GLY A 206 -2.67 4.26 24.53
CA GLY A 206 -2.97 3.97 23.13
C GLY A 206 -1.97 2.99 22.52
N VAL A 207 -0.69 3.15 22.86
CA VAL A 207 0.38 2.24 22.46
C VAL A 207 0.12 0.82 22.96
N VAL A 208 -0.21 0.67 24.24
CA VAL A 208 -0.51 -0.63 24.86
C VAL A 208 -1.74 -1.26 24.19
N LEU A 209 -2.84 -0.52 24.08
CA LEU A 209 -4.09 -0.99 23.51
C LEU A 209 -3.93 -1.48 22.06
N VAL A 210 -3.35 -0.66 21.19
CA VAL A 210 -3.15 -0.99 19.78
C VAL A 210 -2.20 -2.16 19.62
N SER A 211 -1.18 -2.26 20.47
CA SER A 211 -0.25 -3.40 20.46
C SER A 211 -0.95 -4.70 20.87
N HIS A 212 -1.82 -4.67 21.89
CA HIS A 212 -2.67 -5.82 22.26
C HIS A 212 -3.58 -6.24 21.11
N LEU A 213 -4.25 -5.28 20.46
CA LEU A 213 -5.11 -5.54 19.29
C LEU A 213 -4.32 -6.17 18.13
N ALA A 214 -3.10 -5.69 17.86
CA ALA A 214 -2.23 -6.26 16.82
C ALA A 214 -1.91 -7.74 17.09
N LEU A 215 -1.65 -8.09 18.35
CA LEU A 215 -1.39 -9.47 18.79
C LEU A 215 -2.64 -10.35 18.70
N ILE A 216 -3.81 -9.84 19.07
CA ILE A 216 -5.10 -10.53 18.92
C ILE A 216 -5.36 -10.85 17.44
N ILE A 217 -5.24 -9.84 16.56
CA ILE A 217 -5.50 -9.99 15.12
C ILE A 217 -4.52 -10.99 14.49
N SER A 218 -3.24 -10.90 14.87
CA SER A 218 -2.21 -11.84 14.41
C SER A 218 -2.48 -13.27 14.89
N SER A 219 -3.01 -13.44 16.10
CA SER A 219 -3.38 -14.75 16.65
C SER A 219 -4.60 -15.34 15.95
N LEU A 220 -5.61 -14.52 15.63
CA LEU A 220 -6.76 -14.94 14.83
C LEU A 220 -6.36 -15.29 13.40
N LEU A 221 -5.49 -14.51 12.74
CA LEU A 221 -5.00 -14.85 11.41
C LEU A 221 -4.26 -16.19 11.40
N LYS A 222 -3.42 -16.43 12.41
CA LYS A 222 -2.74 -17.71 12.60
C LYS A 222 -3.74 -18.85 12.80
N LEU A 223 -4.76 -18.64 13.64
CA LEU A 223 -5.83 -19.61 13.87
C LEU A 223 -6.56 -19.97 12.56
N ILE A 224 -6.95 -18.98 11.75
CA ILE A 224 -7.65 -19.23 10.48
C ILE A 224 -6.77 -20.04 9.52
N ARG A 225 -5.46 -19.74 9.43
CA ARG A 225 -4.51 -20.53 8.64
C ARG A 225 -4.47 -21.99 9.11
N GLU A 226 -4.30 -22.20 10.41
CA GLU A 226 -4.24 -23.55 11.00
C GLU A 226 -5.52 -24.35 10.74
N ILE A 227 -6.71 -23.71 10.80
CA ILE A 227 -7.97 -24.38 10.48
C ILE A 227 -8.08 -24.65 8.97
N SER A 228 -7.70 -23.70 8.11
CA SER A 228 -7.71 -23.87 6.65
C SER A 228 -6.78 -24.98 6.16
N ASP A 229 -5.67 -25.24 6.87
CA ASP A 229 -4.73 -26.32 6.52
C ASP A 229 -5.33 -27.72 6.72
N VAL A 230 -6.32 -27.86 7.61
CA VAL A 230 -6.93 -29.15 7.99
C VAL A 230 -8.41 -29.27 7.61
N SER A 231 -9.05 -28.18 7.21
CA SER A 231 -10.49 -28.12 6.92
C SER A 231 -10.82 -27.08 5.86
N GLU A 232 -11.78 -27.39 5.00
CA GLU A 232 -12.21 -26.48 3.93
C GLU A 232 -13.17 -25.41 4.47
N LEU A 233 -12.64 -24.20 4.71
CA LEU A 233 -13.44 -23.03 5.13
C LEU A 233 -14.16 -22.32 3.97
N GLY A 234 -13.97 -22.78 2.73
CA GLY A 234 -14.56 -22.16 1.54
C GLY A 234 -14.00 -20.77 1.18
N LEU A 235 -12.80 -20.42 1.70
CA LEU A 235 -12.14 -19.15 1.39
C LEU A 235 -11.44 -19.23 0.03
N SER A 236 -11.58 -18.17 -0.78
CA SER A 236 -10.92 -18.08 -2.09
C SER A 236 -9.40 -18.14 -1.97
N PRO A 237 -8.67 -18.91 -2.79
CA PRO A 237 -7.21 -19.01 -2.70
C PRO A 237 -6.47 -17.66 -2.78
N GLU A 238 -7.04 -16.70 -3.51
CA GLU A 238 -6.50 -15.35 -3.70
C GLU A 238 -6.35 -14.55 -2.39
N VAL A 239 -7.12 -14.85 -1.34
CA VAL A 239 -7.00 -14.12 -0.06
C VAL A 239 -5.64 -14.36 0.61
N TRP A 240 -4.99 -15.49 0.28
CA TRP A 240 -3.68 -15.88 0.80
C TRP A 240 -2.51 -15.36 -0.02
N THR A 241 -2.71 -15.13 -1.31
CA THR A 241 -1.64 -14.77 -2.26
C THR A 241 -1.70 -13.31 -2.73
N SER A 242 -2.87 -12.67 -2.67
CA SER A 242 -3.06 -11.27 -3.07
C SER A 242 -2.05 -10.33 -2.42
N GLN A 243 -1.60 -9.33 -3.19
CA GLN A 243 -0.67 -8.33 -2.72
C GLN A 243 -1.33 -7.44 -1.65
N VAL A 244 -0.68 -7.33 -0.49
CA VAL A 244 -1.17 -6.54 0.66
C VAL A 244 -0.32 -5.30 0.96
N THR A 245 0.83 -5.15 0.29
CA THR A 245 1.73 -4.01 0.44
C THR A 245 2.20 -3.56 -0.94
N ALA A 246 2.35 -2.26 -1.17
CA ALA A 246 2.73 -1.70 -2.49
C ALA A 246 4.16 -2.07 -2.96
N GLY A 247 5.00 -2.66 -2.10
CA GLY A 247 6.45 -2.73 -2.35
C GLY A 247 7.07 -1.33 -2.26
N GLY A 248 8.37 -1.27 -2.00
CA GLY A 248 9.12 -0.03 -2.21
C GLY A 248 9.69 -0.01 -3.62
N GLY A 249 9.96 1.17 -4.17
CA GLY A 249 10.64 1.33 -5.47
C GLY A 249 9.69 1.62 -6.65
N PRO A 250 10.24 1.67 -7.88
CA PRO A 250 9.47 1.95 -9.07
C PRO A 250 8.42 0.84 -9.30
N PHE A 251 7.22 1.26 -9.68
CA PHE A 251 6.14 0.36 -10.07
C PHE A 251 6.12 0.24 -11.59
N GLU A 252 6.46 -0.95 -12.08
CA GLU A 252 6.31 -1.30 -13.49
C GLU A 252 4.91 -1.89 -13.70
N PHE A 253 4.22 -1.39 -14.72
CA PHE A 253 2.97 -1.96 -15.17
C PHE A 253 3.05 -2.21 -16.67
N GLY A 254 2.47 -3.34 -17.08
CA GLY A 254 2.31 -3.63 -18.50
C GLY A 254 1.34 -2.62 -19.10
N VAL A 255 1.84 -1.75 -19.97
CA VAL A 255 1.01 -1.07 -20.95
C VAL A 255 0.84 -1.98 -22.16
N GLY A 256 -0.36 -1.96 -22.75
CA GLY A 256 -0.57 -2.51 -24.08
C GLY A 256 0.09 -1.61 -25.12
N LYS A 257 -0.65 -1.22 -26.14
CA LYS A 257 -0.20 -0.22 -27.11
C LYS A 257 -0.31 1.18 -26.53
N VAL A 258 0.73 1.98 -26.71
CA VAL A 258 0.75 3.41 -26.38
C VAL A 258 0.67 4.18 -27.69
N TYR A 259 -0.12 5.25 -27.73
CA TYR A 259 -0.22 6.12 -28.89
C TYR A 259 0.12 7.55 -28.48
N VAL A 260 0.81 8.26 -29.37
CA VAL A 260 1.13 9.68 -29.23
C VAL A 260 0.44 10.46 -30.34
N GLY A 261 0.01 11.68 -30.03
CA GLY A 261 -0.70 12.54 -30.97
C GLY A 261 -0.47 14.03 -30.67
N PRO A 262 -1.17 14.93 -31.39
CA PRO A 262 -0.95 16.37 -31.28
C PRO A 262 -1.20 16.88 -29.86
N ALA A 263 -0.32 17.75 -29.38
CA ALA A 263 -0.44 18.33 -28.05
C ALA A 263 -1.79 19.07 -27.87
N GLY A 264 -2.47 18.81 -26.75
CA GLY A 264 -3.78 19.40 -26.45
C GLY A 264 -4.97 18.72 -27.11
N PHE A 265 -4.77 17.69 -27.94
CA PHE A 265 -5.87 16.91 -28.50
C PHE A 265 -6.27 15.79 -27.54
N VAL A 266 -7.56 15.74 -27.21
CA VAL A 266 -8.15 14.66 -26.40
C VAL A 266 -8.89 13.71 -27.36
N PRO A 267 -8.46 12.44 -27.51
CA PRO A 267 -9.12 11.50 -28.39
C PRO A 267 -10.56 11.20 -27.92
N PRO A 268 -11.53 11.04 -28.83
CA PRO A 268 -12.88 10.62 -28.47
C PRO A 268 -12.86 9.28 -27.73
N THR A 269 -13.66 9.15 -26.69
CA THR A 269 -13.77 7.89 -25.94
C THR A 269 -14.25 6.75 -26.84
N GLY A 270 -13.54 5.63 -26.83
CA GLY A 270 -13.90 4.42 -27.59
C GLY A 270 -13.46 4.41 -29.06
N ALA A 271 -12.82 5.48 -29.54
CA ALA A 271 -12.20 5.47 -30.86
C ALA A 271 -10.93 4.61 -30.86
N ALA A 272 -10.71 3.88 -31.95
CA ALA A 272 -9.45 3.18 -32.18
C ALA A 272 -8.36 4.21 -32.47
N MET A 273 -7.31 4.23 -31.65
CA MET A 273 -6.30 5.30 -31.67
C MET A 273 -5.48 5.33 -32.97
N ASP A 274 -5.34 4.19 -33.63
CA ASP A 274 -4.73 4.02 -34.95
C ASP A 274 -5.58 4.58 -36.11
N GLU A 275 -6.88 4.82 -35.89
CA GLU A 275 -7.78 5.42 -36.88
C GLU A 275 -7.88 6.95 -36.74
N ILE A 276 -7.34 7.55 -35.69
CA ILE A 276 -7.41 9.00 -35.45
C ILE A 276 -6.27 9.70 -36.20
N PRO A 277 -6.55 10.62 -37.14
CA PRO A 277 -5.52 11.35 -37.85
C PRO A 277 -4.57 12.09 -36.90
N GLY A 278 -3.27 11.90 -37.09
CA GLY A 278 -2.22 12.51 -36.27
C GLY A 278 -1.80 11.70 -35.04
N PHE A 279 -2.49 10.59 -34.73
CA PHE A 279 -2.01 9.65 -33.74
C PHE A 279 -1.14 8.58 -34.38
N LYS A 280 -0.07 8.21 -33.68
CA LYS A 280 0.87 7.15 -34.09
C LYS A 280 1.15 6.27 -32.88
N GLU A 281 1.28 4.96 -33.11
CA GLU A 281 1.75 4.04 -32.08
C GLU A 281 3.16 4.47 -31.64
N LEU A 282 3.41 4.48 -30.33
CA LEU A 282 4.70 4.81 -29.74
C LEU A 282 5.65 3.62 -29.91
N ASP A 283 6.18 3.47 -31.11
CA ASP A 283 7.26 2.55 -31.43
C ASP A 283 8.63 3.10 -31.02
N LEU A 284 9.69 2.29 -31.15
CA LEU A 284 11.05 2.68 -30.79
C LEU A 284 11.50 3.95 -31.53
N VAL A 285 11.20 4.04 -32.83
CA VAL A 285 11.59 5.18 -33.67
C VAL A 285 10.90 6.46 -33.17
N THR A 286 9.59 6.40 -32.96
CA THR A 286 8.78 7.53 -32.50
C THR A 286 9.21 7.95 -31.10
N ALA A 287 9.44 7.00 -30.19
CA ALA A 287 9.93 7.28 -28.85
C ALA A 287 11.30 7.96 -28.86
N ARG A 288 12.24 7.49 -29.71
CA ARG A 288 13.58 8.10 -29.80
C ARG A 288 13.56 9.48 -30.41
N ARG A 289 12.81 9.70 -31.50
CA ARG A 289 12.66 11.03 -32.10
C ARG A 289 11.99 12.03 -31.14
N MET A 290 11.09 11.58 -30.27
CA MET A 290 10.49 12.44 -29.23
C MET A 290 11.46 12.76 -28.08
N GLN A 291 12.31 11.81 -27.68
CA GLN A 291 13.27 11.98 -26.60
C GLN A 291 14.48 12.81 -27.02
N ASP A 292 14.95 12.60 -28.25
CA ASP A 292 16.08 13.30 -28.84
C ASP A 292 15.76 13.65 -30.30
N PRO A 293 15.13 14.81 -30.56
CA PRO A 293 14.82 15.22 -31.92
C PRO A 293 16.04 15.34 -32.83
N GLY A 294 17.23 15.61 -32.28
CA GLY A 294 18.46 15.76 -33.06
C GLY A 294 18.95 14.47 -33.71
N CYS A 295 18.45 13.31 -33.26
CA CYS A 295 18.81 12.02 -33.84
C CYS A 295 17.91 11.61 -35.02
N ALA A 296 16.89 12.41 -35.36
CA ALA A 296 15.91 12.07 -36.38
C ALA A 296 16.51 12.05 -37.79
N VAL A 297 16.16 11.01 -38.55
CA VAL A 297 16.49 10.89 -39.97
C VAL A 297 15.27 10.46 -40.76
N ASP A 298 15.23 10.88 -42.02
CA ASP A 298 14.26 10.42 -43.01
C ASP A 298 15.00 9.60 -44.08
N ALA A 299 14.49 8.41 -44.36
CA ALA A 299 14.91 7.61 -45.51
C ALA A 299 13.92 7.82 -46.67
N ARG A 300 14.38 8.51 -47.71
CA ARG A 300 13.60 8.90 -48.90
C ARG A 300 13.93 7.99 -50.06
N PHE A 301 12.91 7.42 -50.68
CA PHE A 301 13.03 6.54 -51.84
C PHE A 301 12.84 7.42 -53.08
N VAL A 302 13.87 7.51 -53.91
CA VAL A 302 13.94 8.49 -55.00
C VAL A 302 14.12 7.77 -56.32
N ASN A 303 13.21 8.01 -57.27
CA ASN A 303 13.26 7.42 -58.61
C ASN A 303 14.40 7.98 -59.47
N ASP A 304 14.62 7.35 -60.62
CA ASP A 304 15.65 7.78 -61.59
C ASP A 304 15.44 9.22 -62.12
N SER A 305 14.22 9.77 -62.01
CA SER A 305 13.91 11.16 -62.35
C SER A 305 14.11 12.16 -61.20
N GLY A 306 14.52 11.69 -60.02
CA GLY A 306 14.75 12.52 -58.83
C GLY A 306 13.50 12.79 -57.98
N GLU A 307 12.38 12.12 -58.26
CA GLU A 307 11.13 12.28 -57.51
C GLU A 307 11.09 11.35 -56.30
N VAL A 308 10.69 11.89 -55.14
CA VAL A 308 10.51 11.13 -53.90
C VAL A 308 9.21 10.33 -53.98
N ILE A 309 9.32 9.01 -53.98
CA ILE A 309 8.20 8.06 -54.03
C ILE A 309 7.65 7.79 -52.64
N GLU A 310 8.53 7.59 -51.65
CA GLU A 310 8.17 7.19 -50.29
C GLU A 310 9.18 7.79 -49.30
N THR A 311 8.74 8.08 -48.08
CA THR A 311 9.60 8.56 -46.98
C THR A 311 9.30 7.77 -45.73
N HIS A 312 10.35 7.31 -45.07
CA HIS A 312 10.28 6.50 -43.87
C HIS A 312 11.01 7.17 -42.71
N ASP A 313 10.37 7.14 -41.55
CA ASP A 313 10.90 7.67 -40.30
C ASP A 313 12.03 6.77 -39.77
N GLY A 314 13.10 7.39 -39.30
CA GLY A 314 14.19 6.71 -38.61
C GLY A 314 14.87 7.58 -37.58
N PHE A 315 15.86 6.99 -36.93
CA PHE A 315 16.79 7.71 -36.06
C PHE A 315 18.19 7.09 -36.17
N TYR A 316 19.21 7.87 -35.85
CA TYR A 316 20.57 7.38 -35.77
C TYR A 316 21.11 7.38 -34.33
N ILE A 317 22.07 6.51 -34.07
CA ILE A 317 22.85 6.43 -32.85
C ILE A 317 24.32 6.49 -33.24
N ILE A 318 25.10 7.28 -32.51
CA ILE A 318 26.56 7.26 -32.61
C ILE A 318 27.09 6.19 -31.66
N ASP A 319 27.67 5.13 -32.21
CA ASP A 319 28.39 4.11 -31.46
C ASP A 319 29.88 4.48 -31.42
N THR A 320 30.29 5.13 -30.34
CA THR A 320 31.67 5.57 -30.14
C THR A 320 32.62 4.41 -29.87
N GLU A 321 32.14 3.27 -29.38
CA GLU A 321 32.98 2.10 -29.10
C GLU A 321 33.42 1.42 -30.39
N HIS A 322 32.49 1.28 -31.34
CA HIS A 322 32.74 0.68 -32.65
C HIS A 322 33.09 1.72 -33.73
N ASN A 323 33.17 3.01 -33.35
CA ASN A 323 33.44 4.15 -34.22
C ASN A 323 32.53 4.16 -35.47
N CYS A 324 31.23 3.97 -35.27
CA CYS A 324 30.25 3.88 -36.35
C CYS A 324 28.94 4.61 -36.02
N VAL A 325 28.14 4.88 -37.05
CA VAL A 325 26.77 5.37 -36.94
C VAL A 325 25.84 4.21 -37.24
N VAL A 326 24.86 3.99 -36.37
CA VAL A 326 23.80 3.00 -36.55
C VAL A 326 22.50 3.73 -36.82
N ILE A 327 21.81 3.40 -37.92
CA ILE A 327 20.53 4.00 -38.28
C ILE A 327 19.44 2.93 -38.20
N SER A 328 18.36 3.24 -37.48
CA SER A 328 17.14 2.43 -37.45
C SER A 328 16.05 3.12 -38.26
N ILE A 329 15.43 2.40 -39.20
CA ILE A 329 14.33 2.90 -40.04
C ILE A 329 13.10 2.01 -39.82
N GLU A 330 11.97 2.64 -39.46
CA GLU A 330 10.70 1.98 -39.11
C GLU A 330 10.80 0.79 -38.15
N ASP A 331 11.85 0.74 -37.32
CA ASP A 331 12.15 -0.41 -36.45
C ASP A 331 12.32 -1.74 -37.24
N LYS A 332 12.64 -1.68 -38.54
CA LYS A 332 12.75 -2.83 -39.46
C LYS A 332 14.17 -3.01 -40.01
N ILE A 333 14.85 -1.90 -40.27
CA ILE A 333 16.17 -1.89 -40.89
C ILE A 333 17.18 -1.29 -39.94
N LEU A 334 18.30 -1.99 -39.77
CA LEU A 334 19.51 -1.47 -39.18
C LEU A 334 20.52 -1.20 -40.30
N LEU A 335 20.97 0.04 -40.44
CA LEU A 335 22.11 0.39 -41.29
C LEU A 335 23.29 0.74 -40.39
N SER A 336 24.49 0.31 -40.76
CA SER A 336 25.72 0.82 -40.15
C SER A 336 26.56 1.56 -41.18
N GLY A 337 27.08 2.71 -40.74
CA GLY A 337 28.05 3.51 -41.48
C GLY A 337 29.29 3.75 -40.64
N SER A 338 30.45 3.80 -41.28
CA SER A 338 31.71 4.17 -40.64
C SER A 338 32.30 5.37 -41.37
N PRO A 339 33.04 6.25 -40.69
CA PRO A 339 33.73 7.35 -41.36
C PRO A 339 34.78 6.83 -42.35
N GLU A 340 35.17 7.68 -43.30
CA GLU A 340 36.26 7.39 -44.24
C GLU A 340 37.57 7.10 -43.50
N GLU A 341 38.37 6.19 -44.07
CA GLU A 341 39.62 5.74 -43.47
C GLU A 341 40.60 6.92 -43.31
N GLY A 342 41.04 7.17 -42.07
CA GLY A 342 41.91 8.32 -41.72
C GLY A 342 41.19 9.59 -41.30
N SER A 343 39.86 9.58 -41.22
CA SER A 343 39.05 10.71 -40.68
C SER A 343 39.06 10.77 -39.15
N SER A 344 38.62 11.89 -38.59
CA SER A 344 38.37 12.03 -37.14
C SER A 344 37.36 10.98 -36.63
N PRO A 345 37.33 10.69 -35.32
CA PRO A 345 36.32 9.83 -34.72
C PRO A 345 34.89 10.27 -35.05
N VAL A 346 33.98 9.31 -35.15
CA VAL A 346 32.59 9.52 -35.60
C VAL A 346 31.83 10.59 -34.81
N GLY A 347 32.13 10.76 -33.52
CA GLY A 347 31.49 11.76 -32.66
C GLY A 347 31.93 13.21 -32.91
N GLU A 348 32.95 13.43 -33.73
CA GLU A 348 33.49 14.75 -34.07
C GLU A 348 33.17 15.18 -35.51
N LEU A 349 32.53 14.31 -36.29
CA LEU A 349 32.22 14.53 -37.70
C LEU A 349 30.75 14.94 -37.90
N PRO A 350 30.46 15.81 -38.87
CA PRO A 350 29.09 15.99 -39.38
C PRO A 350 28.52 14.65 -39.85
N PHE A 351 27.20 14.43 -39.67
CA PHE A 351 26.53 13.17 -40.04
C PHE A 351 26.87 12.70 -41.47
N GLU A 352 26.87 13.61 -42.44
CA GLU A 352 27.18 13.31 -43.85
C GLU A 352 28.61 12.78 -44.06
N GLN A 353 29.56 13.16 -43.20
CA GLN A 353 30.96 12.69 -43.23
C GLN A 353 31.17 11.46 -42.33
N ALA A 354 30.27 11.26 -41.37
CA ALA A 354 30.28 10.10 -40.48
C ALA A 354 29.62 8.87 -41.11
N PHE A 355 28.64 9.07 -41.99
CA PHE A 355 27.77 8.03 -42.50
C PHE A 355 28.11 7.62 -43.94
N PHE A 356 28.97 6.61 -44.08
CA PHE A 356 29.14 5.84 -45.31
C PHE A 356 28.55 4.44 -45.12
N SER A 357 27.34 4.22 -45.64
CA SER A 357 26.61 2.96 -45.50
C SER A 357 27.43 1.77 -46.02
N LYS A 358 27.69 0.77 -45.17
CA LYS A 358 28.41 -0.46 -45.54
C LYS A 358 27.56 -1.72 -45.44
N ALA A 359 26.55 -1.74 -44.56
CA ALA A 359 25.71 -2.91 -44.37
C ALA A 359 24.29 -2.53 -43.93
N ALA A 360 23.30 -3.24 -44.50
CA ALA A 360 21.92 -3.24 -44.05
C ALA A 360 21.55 -4.61 -43.50
N GLY A 361 20.86 -4.67 -42.36
CA GLY A 361 20.38 -5.91 -41.76
C GLY A 361 19.00 -5.78 -41.13
N PRO A 362 18.29 -6.89 -40.91
CA PRO A 362 17.02 -6.90 -40.19
C PRO A 362 17.22 -6.62 -38.70
N VAL A 363 16.26 -5.93 -38.08
CA VAL A 363 16.18 -5.74 -36.62
C VAL A 363 15.37 -6.89 -36.00
N ASP A 364 15.85 -7.48 -34.89
CA ASP A 364 15.11 -8.40 -34.00
C ASP A 364 14.19 -9.43 -34.71
N GLY A 365 14.72 -10.17 -35.69
CA GLY A 365 13.99 -11.24 -36.36
C GLY A 365 12.96 -10.80 -37.40
N LYS A 366 12.89 -9.51 -37.76
CA LYS A 366 11.98 -8.95 -38.77
C LYS A 366 12.44 -9.18 -40.22
N THR A 367 12.89 -10.38 -40.55
CA THR A 367 13.51 -10.70 -41.85
C THR A 367 12.57 -10.49 -43.03
N GLU A 368 11.30 -10.86 -42.93
CA GLU A 368 10.33 -10.66 -44.03
C GLU A 368 10.11 -9.18 -44.34
N GLN A 369 9.88 -8.36 -43.30
CA GLN A 369 9.67 -6.91 -43.43
C GLN A 369 10.91 -6.22 -43.98
N PHE A 370 12.10 -6.69 -43.59
CA PHE A 370 13.38 -6.25 -44.14
C PHE A 370 13.49 -6.56 -45.64
N LEU A 371 13.13 -7.79 -46.07
CA LEU A 371 13.16 -8.18 -47.48
C LEU A 371 12.16 -7.37 -48.33
N GLU A 372 10.96 -7.11 -47.81
CA GLU A 372 9.97 -6.26 -48.46
C GLU A 372 10.49 -4.83 -48.65
N PHE A 373 11.13 -4.27 -47.62
CA PHE A 373 11.75 -2.95 -47.70
C PHE A 373 12.87 -2.92 -48.75
N LEU A 374 13.75 -3.92 -48.78
CA LEU A 374 14.80 -4.01 -49.80
C LEU A 374 14.24 -4.15 -51.23
N ALA A 375 13.14 -4.87 -51.41
CA ALA A 375 12.47 -4.98 -52.70
C ALA A 375 11.95 -3.62 -53.18
N LYS A 376 11.33 -2.84 -52.29
CA LYS A 376 10.92 -1.46 -52.57
C LYS A 376 12.12 -0.57 -52.89
N ALA A 377 13.21 -0.71 -52.14
CA ALA A 377 14.43 0.09 -52.30
C ALA A 377 15.00 -0.08 -53.70
N LYS A 378 15.06 -1.32 -54.15
CA LYS A 378 15.50 -1.70 -55.48
C LYS A 378 14.57 -1.19 -56.57
N ALA A 379 13.26 -1.17 -56.32
CA ALA A 379 12.28 -0.64 -57.28
C ALA A 379 12.34 0.89 -57.41
N ALA A 380 12.68 1.59 -56.32
CA ALA A 380 12.85 3.04 -56.33
C ALA A 380 14.15 3.48 -57.02
N GLY A 381 15.17 2.63 -57.17
CA GLY A 381 16.43 3.01 -57.82
C GLY A 381 17.47 3.58 -56.84
N LYS A 382 17.09 4.54 -55.98
CA LYS A 382 17.97 5.10 -54.93
C LYS A 382 17.24 5.32 -53.61
N ILE A 383 17.96 5.14 -52.48
CA ILE A 383 17.56 5.65 -51.16
C ILE A 383 18.49 6.79 -50.76
N GLU A 384 17.90 7.89 -50.31
CA GLU A 384 18.59 9.03 -49.70
C GLU A 384 18.26 9.09 -48.21
N ILE A 385 19.29 9.23 -47.38
CA ILE A 385 19.12 9.36 -45.92
C ILE A 385 19.57 10.77 -45.55
N SER A 386 18.67 11.53 -44.94
CA SER A 386 18.92 12.90 -44.51
C SER A 386 18.44 13.12 -43.09
N MET A 387 19.14 13.95 -42.32
CA MET A 387 18.64 14.38 -41.02
C MET A 387 17.32 15.15 -41.20
N SER A 388 16.35 14.87 -40.32
CA SER A 388 15.10 15.62 -40.23
C SER A 388 15.08 16.37 -38.92
N TRP A 389 14.83 17.68 -38.98
CA TRP A 389 14.81 18.58 -37.83
C TRP A 389 13.40 18.74 -37.27
#